data_AF-A0A4S8KLE4-F1
#
_entry.id   AF-A0A4S8KLE4-F1
#
_cell.length_a   1.000
_cell.length_b   1.000
_cell.length_c   1.000
_cell.angle_alpha   90.00
_cell.angle_beta   90.00
_cell.angle_gamma   90.00
#
_symmetry.space_group_name_H-M   'P 1'
#
loop_
_entity.id
_entity.type
_entity.pdbx_description
1 polymer ?
#
loop_
_entity_poly.entity_id
_entity_poly.type
_entity_poly.pdbx_seq_one_letter_code
_entity_poly.pdbx_strand_id
1 'polypeptide(L)' 'EIVFRCAEMAPPSRVCSRNYAWYVHFEKLPHPFAVIWMPSRMRGTNDGGYFYNSKSGIRIEAAANTIFI' A
#
# COMPACT_ATOMS: atom_id res chain seq x y z
N GLU A 1 7.64 23.03 0.61
CA GLU A 1 7.80 22.05 1.70
C GLU A 1 6.63 22.23 2.66
N ILE A 2 5.86 21.18 2.94
CA ILE A 2 4.71 21.27 3.86
C ILE A 2 5.20 20.80 5.23
N VAL A 3 5.30 21.73 6.18
CA VAL A 3 5.80 21.46 7.53
C VAL A 3 4.61 21.35 8.48
N PHE A 4 4.32 20.13 8.94
CA PHE A 4 3.31 19.91 9.97
C PHE A 4 3.95 20.13 11.36
N ARG A 5 3.40 21.04 12.16
CA ARG A 5 3.83 21.28 13.55
C ARG A 5 2.68 20.96 14.50
N CYS A 6 2.92 20.05 15.44
CA CYS A 6 1.96 19.67 16.49
C CYS A 6 0.61 19.13 15.99
N ALA A 7 0.58 18.51 14.80
CA ALA A 7 -0.59 17.75 14.36
C ALA A 7 -0.57 16.37 15.04
N GLU A 8 -1.68 15.97 15.65
CA GLU A 8 -1.90 14.59 16.08
C GLU A 8 -1.70 13.68 14.88
N MET A 9 -0.62 12.89 14.90
CA MET A 9 -0.36 11.94 13.83
C MET A 9 -1.48 10.92 13.84
N ALA A 10 -2.15 10.74 12.70
CA ALA A 10 -3.15 9.70 12.56
C ALA A 10 -2.57 8.38 13.12
N PRO A 11 -3.31 7.64 13.98
CA PRO A 11 -2.85 6.36 14.50
C PRO A 11 -2.39 5.50 13.32
N PRO A 12 -1.30 4.73 13.43
CA PRO A 12 -0.55 4.15 12.31
C PRO A 12 -1.50 3.65 11.24
N SER A 13 -1.76 4.53 10.27
CA SER A 13 -2.96 4.44 9.48
C SER A 13 -2.64 3.53 8.31
N ARG A 14 -3.55 2.60 8.02
CA ARG A 14 -3.48 1.70 6.85
C ARG A 14 -3.35 2.43 5.51
N VAL A 15 -3.40 3.77 5.53
CA VAL A 15 -3.22 4.68 4.42
C VAL A 15 -1.74 4.82 4.03
N CYS A 16 -0.81 4.77 4.98
CA CYS A 16 0.63 4.88 4.73
C CYS A 16 1.37 3.79 5.49
N SER A 17 2.10 2.92 4.79
CA SER A 17 2.79 1.79 5.39
C SER A 17 4.18 1.60 4.81
N ARG A 18 5.12 1.10 5.62
CA ARG A 18 6.49 0.79 5.20
C ARG A 18 6.82 -0.66 5.54
N ASN A 19 7.27 -1.43 4.54
CA ASN A 19 7.60 -2.86 4.68
C ASN A 19 6.48 -3.68 5.33
N TYR A 20 5.25 -3.41 4.90
CA TYR A 20 4.06 -3.98 5.47
C TYR A 20 3.49 -5.08 4.59
N ALA A 21 3.04 -6.16 5.21
CA ALA A 21 2.30 -7.24 4.55
C ALA A 21 1.19 -7.73 5.47
N TRP A 22 0.04 -8.07 4.89
CA TRP A 22 -1.08 -8.69 5.59
C TRP A 22 -1.51 -9.93 4.83
N TYR A 23 -1.97 -10.95 5.55
CA TYR A 23 -2.85 -11.97 5.00
C TYR A 23 -4.03 -11.36 4.21
N VAL A 24 -4.52 -12.09 3.21
CA VAL A 24 -5.63 -11.66 2.35
C VAL A 24 -6.86 -11.29 3.17
N HIS A 25 -7.35 -10.07 3.01
CA HIS A 25 -8.50 -9.55 3.71
C HIS A 25 -9.29 -8.55 2.85
N PHE A 26 -10.48 -8.17 3.33
CA PHE A 26 -11.28 -7.10 2.74
C PHE A 26 -11.18 -5.86 3.62
N GLU A 27 -10.89 -4.72 3.01
CA GLU A 27 -10.97 -3.43 3.69
C GLU A 27 -12.37 -2.83 3.53
N LYS A 28 -12.96 -2.37 4.63
CA LYS A 28 -14.18 -1.58 4.60
C LYS A 28 -13.80 -0.13 4.32
N LEU A 29 -13.93 0.27 3.06
CA LEU A 29 -13.70 1.65 2.63
C LEU A 29 -15.05 2.34 2.39
N PRO A 30 -15.16 3.65 2.68
CA PRO A 30 -16.36 4.42 2.39
C PRO A 30 -16.55 4.68 0.88
N HIS A 31 -15.59 4.28 0.04
CA HIS A 31 -15.55 4.52 -1.39
C HIS A 31 -15.53 3.19 -2.17
N PRO A 32 -16.05 3.17 -3.40
CA PRO A 32 -16.08 1.96 -4.23
C PRO A 32 -14.68 1.51 -4.70
N PHE A 33 -13.70 2.41 -4.65
CA PHE A 33 -12.33 2.16 -5.10
C PHE A 33 -11.33 2.61 -4.04
N ALA A 34 -10.17 1.96 -4.02
CA ALA A 34 -9.03 2.32 -3.21
C ALA A 34 -7.88 2.67 -4.15
N VAL A 35 -7.05 3.65 -3.80
CA VAL A 35 -5.81 3.90 -4.54
C VAL A 35 -4.65 3.43 -3.69
N ILE A 36 -3.81 2.57 -4.24
CA ILE A 36 -2.57 2.14 -3.59
C ILE A 36 -1.41 2.65 -4.41
N TRP A 37 -0.53 3.38 -3.74
CA TRP A 37 0.68 3.94 -4.31
C TRP A 37 1.91 3.37 -3.60
N MET A 38 2.83 2.82 -4.39
CA MET A 38 4.16 2.40 -3.93
C MET A 38 5.17 3.46 -4.36
N PRO A 39 5.52 4.43 -3.48
CA PRO A 39 6.43 5.51 -3.85
C PRO A 39 7.86 5.02 -4.04
N SER A 40 8.29 4.00 -3.28
CA SER A 40 9.64 3.45 -3.36
C SER A 40 9.66 1.93 -3.17
N ARG A 41 10.61 1.29 -3.83
CA ARG A 41 10.96 -0.11 -3.66
C ARG A 41 12.47 -0.25 -3.82
N MET A 42 13.16 -0.70 -2.77
CA MET A 42 14.61 -0.95 -2.78
C MET A 42 14.97 -2.43 -2.90
N ARG A 43 13.97 -3.32 -2.83
CA ARG A 43 14.15 -4.77 -2.81
C ARG A 43 13.83 -5.37 -4.18
N GLY A 44 14.51 -6.46 -4.55
CA GLY A 44 14.39 -7.11 -5.84
C GLY A 44 13.08 -7.88 -6.02
N THR A 45 12.91 -8.46 -7.21
CA THR A 45 11.74 -9.26 -7.63
C THR A 45 11.65 -10.65 -6.97
N ASN A 46 12.61 -11.03 -6.13
CA ASN A 46 12.54 -12.28 -5.37
C ASN A 46 12.25 -12.03 -3.87
N ASP A 47 12.17 -10.77 -3.44
CA ASP A 47 12.02 -10.40 -2.03
C ASP A 47 10.57 -10.32 -1.55
N GLY A 48 9.59 -10.68 -2.40
CA GLY A 48 8.17 -10.66 -2.06
C GLY A 48 7.60 -9.27 -1.78
N GLY A 49 6.54 -9.19 -0.97
CA GLY A 49 5.83 -7.93 -0.69
C GLY A 49 5.02 -7.44 -1.90
N TYR A 50 4.49 -8.38 -2.68
CA TYR A 50 3.63 -8.11 -3.83
C TYR A 50 2.20 -7.87 -3.41
N PHE A 51 1.50 -7.05 -4.19
CA PHE A 51 0.07 -6.97 -4.07
C PHE A 51 -0.56 -8.17 -4.78
N TYR A 52 -1.51 -8.83 -4.13
CA TYR A 52 -2.19 -9.98 -4.67
C TYR A 52 -3.69 -9.83 -4.48
N ASN A 53 -4.43 -9.90 -5.59
CA ASN A 53 -5.87 -9.95 -5.57
C ASN A 53 -6.31 -11.42 -5.69
N SER A 54 -6.72 -12.01 -4.56
CA SER A 54 -7.13 -13.42 -4.50
C SER A 54 -8.37 -13.74 -5.31
N LYS A 55 -9.26 -12.75 -5.54
CA LYS A 55 -10.49 -12.95 -6.32
C LYS A 55 -10.20 -13.09 -7.81
N SER A 56 -9.22 -12.35 -8.33
CA SER A 56 -8.83 -12.41 -9.74
C SER A 56 -7.61 -13.31 -10.00
N GLY A 57 -6.89 -13.73 -8.96
CA GLY A 57 -5.62 -14.48 -9.09
C GLY A 57 -4.46 -13.62 -9.61
N ILE A 58 -4.62 -12.30 -9.66
CA ILE A 58 -3.61 -11.39 -10.20
C ILE A 58 -2.61 -11.00 -9.11
N ARG A 59 -1.33 -11.19 -9.42
CA ARG A 59 -0.19 -10.67 -8.66
C ARG A 59 0.36 -9.44 -9.36
N ILE A 60 0.45 -8.33 -8.65
CA ILE A 60 1.08 -7.10 -9.12
C ILE A 60 2.46 -7.02 -8.46
N GLU A 61 3.49 -7.01 -9.30
CA GLU A 61 4.86 -6.86 -8.82
C GLU A 61 5.06 -5.45 -8.27
N ALA A 62 5.68 -5.38 -7.09
CA ALA A 62 5.90 -4.14 -6.39
C ALA A 62 7.08 -3.44 -7.05
N ALA A 63 6.83 -2.29 -7.66
CA ALA A 63 7.84 -1.44 -8.26
C ALA A 63 7.77 -0.03 -7.67
N ALA A 64 8.90 0.69 -7.73
CA ALA A 64 8.95 2.07 -7.30
C ALA A 64 8.05 2.93 -8.20
N ASN A 65 7.40 3.92 -7.60
CA ASN A 65 6.48 4.84 -8.26
C ASN A 65 5.35 4.17 -9.07
N THR A 66 4.75 3.11 -8.51
CA THR A 66 3.62 2.40 -9.14
C THR A 66 2.31 2.70 -8.42
N ILE A 67 1.25 2.96 -9.18
CA ILE A 67 -0.11 3.22 -8.68
C ILE A 67 -1.06 2.18 -9.27
N PHE A 68 -1.98 1.68 -8.46
CA PHE A 68 -3.11 0.88 -8.92
C PHE A 68 -4.39 1.21 -8.13
N ILE A 69 -5.53 0.88 -8.73
CA ILE A 69 -6.90 1.21 -8.28
C ILE A 69 -7.75 -0.06 -8.28
#